data_AF-A0A553PKP9-F1
#
_entry.id   AF-A0A553PKP9-F1
#
_cell.length_a   1.000
_cell.length_b   1.000
_cell.length_c   1.000
_cell.angle_alpha   90.00
_cell.angle_beta   90.00
_cell.angle_gamma   90.00
#
_symmetry.space_group_name_H-M   'P 1'
#
loop_
_entity.id
_entity.type
_entity.pdbx_description
1 polymer ?
#
loop_
_entity_poly.entity_id
_entity_poly.type
_entity_poly.pdbx_seq_one_letter_code
_entity_poly.pdbx_strand_id
1 'polypeptide(L)'
;MSPQQQKHQLVHDLLDTQVPHSDIKAFLAAIGRIKRAKEAGLGSERSPGSGGQDKKRDETFINAFQAKVMADTTKSMKKLNYQLQVSKPAIHALLTSILASNRL
;
A
#
# COMPACT_ATOMS: atom_id res chain seq x y z
N MET A 1 6.78 -18.74 5.52
CA MET A 1 5.57 -17.90 5.42
C MET A 1 5.77 -16.63 6.25
N SER A 2 5.36 -15.48 5.73
CA SER A 2 5.36 -14.23 6.52
C SER A 2 4.23 -14.22 7.57
N PRO A 3 4.34 -13.45 8.66
CA PRO A 3 3.27 -13.32 9.66
C PRO A 3 1.92 -12.90 9.09
N GLN A 4 1.93 -12.16 7.97
CA GLN A 4 0.73 -11.71 7.30
C GLN A 4 0.08 -12.81 6.45
N GLN A 5 0.89 -13.63 5.77
CA GLN A 5 0.42 -14.83 5.09
C GLN A 5 -0.15 -15.85 6.07
N GLN A 6 0.45 -16.02 7.26
CA GLN A 6 -0.09 -16.89 8.31
C GLN A 6 -1.49 -16.46 8.75
N LYS A 7 -1.73 -15.14 8.91
CA LYS A 7 -3.06 -14.62 9.25
C LYS A 7 -4.07 -14.85 8.12
N HIS A 8 -3.67 -14.67 6.86
CA HIS A 8 -4.53 -14.99 5.73
C HIS A 8 -4.85 -16.49 5.67
N GLN A 9 -3.85 -17.34 5.88
CA GLN A 9 -4.04 -18.80 5.89
C GLN A 9 -5.00 -19.21 7.00
N LEU A 10 -4.86 -18.66 8.20
CA LEU A 10 -5.80 -18.91 9.30
C LEU A 10 -7.25 -18.54 8.93
N VAL A 11 -7.46 -17.44 8.20
CA VAL A 11 -8.80 -17.07 7.71
C VAL A 11 -9.29 -18.05 6.63
N HIS A 12 -8.41 -18.54 5.75
CA HIS A 12 -8.77 -19.60 4.80
C HIS A 12 -9.26 -20.85 5.53
N ASP A 13 -8.51 -21.29 6.54
CA ASP A 13 -8.78 -22.50 7.31
C ASP A 13 -10.11 -22.36 8.10
N LEU A 14 -10.35 -21.18 8.69
CA LEU A 14 -11.62 -20.88 9.39
C LEU A 14 -12.83 -20.84 8.43
N LEU A 15 -12.61 -20.41 7.18
CA LEU A 15 -13.65 -20.45 6.16
C LEU A 15 -13.90 -21.90 5.65
N ASP A 16 -12.87 -22.74 5.60
CA ASP A 16 -13.02 -24.18 5.28
C ASP A 16 -13.84 -24.91 6.35
N THR A 17 -13.64 -24.56 7.62
CA THR A 17 -14.41 -25.12 8.75
C THR A 17 -15.79 -24.49 8.92
N GLN A 18 -16.25 -23.67 7.96
CA GLN A 18 -17.56 -23.01 7.94
C GLN A 18 -17.84 -22.11 9.15
N VAL A 19 -16.80 -21.52 9.75
CA VAL A 19 -16.98 -20.56 10.85
C VAL A 19 -17.71 -19.31 10.33
N PRO A 20 -18.76 -18.85 11.02
CA PRO A 20 -19.46 -17.62 10.63
C PRO A 20 -18.51 -16.43 10.55
N HIS A 21 -18.70 -15.58 9.54
CA HIS A 21 -17.84 -14.40 9.35
C HIS A 21 -17.83 -13.46 10.56
N SER A 22 -18.92 -13.42 11.34
CA SER A 22 -19.05 -12.64 12.57
C SER A 22 -18.06 -13.04 13.66
N ASP A 23 -17.64 -14.30 13.65
CA ASP A 23 -16.91 -14.93 14.75
C ASP A 23 -15.40 -14.92 14.50
N ILE A 24 -15.00 -14.65 13.24
CA ILE A 24 -13.61 -14.45 12.88
C ILE A 24 -13.19 -13.04 13.31
N LYS A 25 -12.33 -12.96 14.33
CA LYS A 25 -11.79 -11.69 14.87
C LYS A 25 -10.82 -11.02 13.88
N ALA A 26 -11.38 -10.50 12.79
CA ALA A 26 -10.71 -9.76 11.73
C ALA A 26 -11.66 -8.72 11.11
N PHE A 27 -11.13 -7.80 10.33
CA PHE A 27 -11.96 -6.82 9.64
C PHE A 27 -12.88 -7.52 8.63
N LEU A 28 -14.21 -7.36 8.74
CA LEU A 28 -15.20 -8.05 7.90
C LEU A 28 -14.92 -7.87 6.39
N ALA A 29 -14.46 -6.69 5.97
CA ALA A 29 -14.12 -6.48 4.56
C ALA A 29 -12.86 -7.24 4.13
N ALA A 30 -11.93 -7.53 5.04
CA ALA A 30 -10.76 -8.36 4.76
C ALA A 30 -11.17 -9.83 4.58
N ILE A 31 -12.04 -10.35 5.46
CA ILE A 31 -12.63 -11.70 5.33
C ILE A 31 -13.35 -11.82 3.99
N GLY A 32 -14.18 -10.85 3.61
CA GLY A 32 -14.89 -10.86 2.33
C GLY A 32 -13.97 -10.76 1.09
N ARG A 33 -12.77 -10.19 1.21
CA ARG A 33 -11.76 -10.21 0.14
C ARG A 33 -11.05 -11.55 0.07
N ILE A 34 -10.68 -12.13 1.21
CA ILE A 34 -10.03 -13.44 1.30
C ILE A 34 -10.96 -14.53 0.76
N LYS A 35 -12.24 -14.52 1.15
CA LYS A 35 -13.25 -15.46 0.62
C LYS A 35 -13.34 -15.41 -0.91
N ARG A 36 -13.47 -14.21 -1.49
CA ARG A 36 -13.53 -14.05 -2.96
C ARG A 36 -12.23 -14.50 -3.65
N ALA A 37 -11.08 -14.24 -3.04
CA ALA A 37 -9.80 -14.72 -3.57
C ALA A 37 -9.75 -16.25 -3.58
N LYS A 38 -10.20 -16.89 -2.50
CA LYS A 38 -10.31 -18.35 -2.39
C LYS A 38 -11.27 -18.93 -3.43
N GLU A 39 -12.46 -18.35 -3.59
CA GLU A 39 -13.45 -18.76 -4.60
C GLU A 39 -12.90 -18.62 -6.04
N ALA A 40 -12.01 -17.65 -6.27
CA ALA A 40 -11.29 -17.46 -7.53
C ALA A 40 -10.07 -18.39 -7.70
N GLY A 41 -9.82 -19.33 -6.77
CA GLY A 41 -8.67 -20.24 -6.80
C GLY A 41 -7.33 -19.59 -6.47
N LEU A 42 -7.34 -18.38 -5.90
CA LEU A 42 -6.13 -17.67 -5.48
C LEU A 42 -5.73 -18.13 -4.06
N GLY A 43 -4.43 -18.29 -3.85
CA GLY A 43 -3.86 -18.70 -2.56
C GLY A 43 -3.91 -17.60 -1.50
N SER A 44 -3.39 -17.91 -0.31
CA SER A 44 -3.27 -16.97 0.82
C SER A 44 -2.21 -15.88 0.60
N GLU A 45 -1.47 -15.97 -0.51
CA GLU A 45 -0.50 -14.97 -0.91
C GLU A 45 -1.18 -13.68 -1.35
N ARG A 46 -0.53 -12.57 -1.01
CA ARG A 46 -0.92 -11.27 -1.56
C ARG A 46 -0.50 -11.19 -3.01
N SER A 47 -1.36 -10.65 -3.87
CA SER A 47 -0.96 -10.31 -5.23
C SER A 47 0.30 -9.44 -5.20
N PRO A 48 1.30 -9.72 -6.06
CA PRO A 48 2.48 -8.89 -6.19
C PRO A 48 2.06 -7.43 -6.38
N GLY A 49 2.65 -6.52 -5.59
CA GLY A 49 2.31 -5.10 -5.66
C GLY A 49 1.11 -4.65 -4.81
N SER A 50 0.33 -5.55 -4.22
CA SER A 50 -0.83 -5.16 -3.40
C SER A 50 -0.47 -4.46 -2.07
N GLY A 51 0.81 -4.39 -1.70
CA GLY A 51 1.33 -3.64 -0.56
C GLY A 51 1.41 -2.14 -0.83
N GLY A 52 0.27 -1.46 -0.99
CA GLY A 52 0.18 0.00 -1.04
C GLY A 52 0.75 0.65 -2.30
N GLN A 53 0.14 1.76 -2.72
CA GLN A 53 0.63 2.62 -3.81
C GLN A 53 2.03 3.23 -3.57
N ASP A 54 2.65 2.93 -2.42
CA ASP A 54 3.92 3.48 -1.97
C ASP A 54 5.15 2.62 -2.31
N LYS A 55 5.00 1.50 -3.03
CA LYS A 55 6.14 0.76 -3.60
C LYS A 55 6.95 1.57 -4.61
N LYS A 56 6.47 2.75 -5.02
CA LYS A 56 7.20 3.70 -5.86
C LYS A 56 8.20 4.56 -5.06
N ARG A 57 8.31 4.45 -3.73
CA ARG A 57 9.27 5.23 -2.93
C ARG A 57 10.61 4.52 -2.76
N ASP A 58 11.19 4.02 -3.84
CA ASP A 58 12.60 3.62 -3.79
C ASP A 58 13.49 4.88 -3.70
N GLU A 59 14.75 4.71 -3.29
CA GLU A 59 15.69 5.84 -3.16
C GLU A 59 15.84 6.59 -4.50
N THR A 60 15.82 5.86 -5.61
CA THR A 60 15.87 6.40 -6.97
C THR A 60 14.71 7.37 -7.23
N PHE A 61 13.47 7.00 -6.87
CA PHE A 61 12.30 7.85 -7.00
C PHE A 61 12.35 9.06 -6.08
N ILE A 62 12.81 8.89 -4.83
CA ILE A 62 12.93 10.00 -3.88
C ILE A 62 13.94 11.04 -4.40
N ASN A 63 15.08 10.58 -4.91
CA ASN A 63 16.09 11.45 -5.51
C ASN A 63 15.56 12.17 -6.77
N ALA A 64 14.87 11.45 -7.64
CA ALA A 64 14.25 12.04 -8.84
C ALA A 64 13.12 13.02 -8.49
N PHE A 65 12.37 12.74 -7.42
CA PHE A 65 11.34 13.63 -6.89
C PHE A 65 11.97 14.92 -6.35
N GLN A 66 12.99 14.80 -5.51
CA GLN A 66 13.69 15.94 -4.95
C GLN A 66 14.30 16.82 -6.03
N ALA A 67 14.97 16.24 -7.05
CA ALA A 67 15.51 16.98 -8.17
C ALA A 67 14.42 17.76 -8.95
N LYS A 68 13.25 17.14 -9.19
CA LYS A 68 12.13 17.79 -9.89
C LYS A 68 11.47 18.91 -9.09
N VAL A 69 11.38 18.76 -7.77
CA VAL A 69 10.83 19.79 -6.87
C VAL A 69 11.81 20.95 -6.72
N MET A 70 13.10 20.68 -6.58
CA MET A 70 14.13 21.71 -6.46
C MET A 70 14.33 22.49 -7.77
N ALA A 71 14.14 21.86 -8.93
CA ALA A 71 14.19 22.53 -10.23
C ALA A 71 13.03 23.51 -10.47
N ASP A 72 11.88 23.28 -9.84
CA ASP A 72 10.71 24.17 -9.95
C ASP A 72 9.82 24.02 -8.70
N THR A 73 10.12 24.84 -7.69
CA THR A 73 9.45 24.86 -6.40
C THR A 73 8.01 25.39 -6.47
N THR A 74 7.61 25.97 -7.61
CA THR A 74 6.27 26.55 -7.80
C THR A 74 5.25 25.56 -8.35
N LYS A 75 5.69 24.34 -8.73
CA LYS A 75 4.78 23.32 -9.29
C LYS A 75 3.70 22.94 -8.30
N SER A 76 2.45 23.02 -8.77
CA SER A 76 1.32 22.57 -7.97
C SER A 76 1.36 21.06 -7.72
N MET A 77 0.92 20.66 -6.54
CA MET A 77 0.72 19.26 -6.14
C MET A 77 -0.07 18.44 -7.18
N LYS A 78 -1.01 19.07 -7.89
CA LYS A 78 -1.81 18.43 -8.95
C LYS A 78 -0.94 18.05 -10.15
N LYS A 79 -0.03 18.92 -10.58
CA LYS A 79 0.93 18.63 -11.66
C LYS A 79 1.92 17.53 -11.25
N LEU A 80 2.42 17.57 -10.02
CA LEU A 80 3.32 16.54 -9.50
C LEU A 80 2.63 15.16 -9.42
N ASN A 81 1.39 15.11 -8.93
CA ASN A 81 0.57 13.90 -8.90
C ASN A 81 0.41 13.26 -10.29
N TYR A 82 0.10 14.08 -11.30
CA TYR A 82 -0.04 13.62 -12.67
C TYR A 82 1.28 13.09 -13.26
N GLN A 83 2.38 13.83 -13.07
CA GLN A 83 3.69 13.48 -13.65
C GLN A 83 4.34 12.27 -12.99
N LEU A 84 4.13 12.08 -11.68
CA LEU A 84 4.76 11.02 -10.91
C LEU A 84 3.86 9.79 -10.78
N GLN A 85 2.57 9.94 -11.09
CA GLN A 85 1.55 8.92 -10.86
C GLN A 85 1.60 8.38 -9.43
N VAL A 86 1.69 9.32 -8.47
CA VAL A 86 1.75 9.08 -7.02
C VAL A 86 0.66 9.90 -6.34
N SER A 87 -0.02 9.33 -5.34
CA SER A 87 -1.14 9.97 -4.66
C SER A 87 -0.75 11.30 -4.01
N LYS A 88 -1.69 12.25 -3.93
CA LYS A 88 -1.44 13.56 -3.28
C LYS A 88 -0.94 13.43 -1.84
N PRO A 89 -1.48 12.55 -0.97
CA PRO A 89 -0.95 12.35 0.38
C PRO A 89 0.50 11.90 0.40
N ALA A 90 0.91 11.03 -0.54
CA ALA A 90 2.28 10.56 -0.63
C ALA A 90 3.25 11.68 -1.05
N ILE A 91 2.84 12.54 -1.98
CA ILE A 91 3.62 13.74 -2.36
C ILE A 91 3.77 14.69 -1.17
N HIS A 92 2.71 14.92 -0.41
CA HIS A 92 2.77 15.76 0.79
C HIS A 92 3.76 15.19 1.82
N ALA A 93 3.67 13.90 2.12
CA ALA A 93 4.58 13.24 3.05
C ALA A 93 6.05 13.33 2.63
N LEU A 94 6.34 13.18 1.33
CA LEU A 94 7.69 13.33 0.79
C LEU A 94 8.22 14.76 0.89
N LEU A 95 7.40 15.76 0.57
CA LEU A 95 7.77 17.18 0.74
C LEU A 95 8.08 17.51 2.20
N THR A 96 7.24 17.05 3.14
CA THR A 96 7.48 17.25 4.57
C THR A 96 8.79 16.60 5.02
N SER A 97 9.09 15.39 4.53
CA SER A 97 10.35 14.70 4.85
C SER A 97 11.57 15.47 4.33
N ILE A 98 11.53 15.93 3.07
CA ILE A 98 12.65 16.69 2.46
C ILE A 98 12.88 18.01 3.21
N LEU A 99 11.81 18.73 3.56
CA LEU A 99 11.91 19.99 4.31
C LEU A 99 12.44 19.78 5.74
N ALA A 100 12.11 18.65 6.37
CA ALA A 100 12.66 18.29 7.68
C ALA A 100 14.15 17.93 7.60
N SER A 101 14.58 17.25 6.53
CA SER A 101 15.99 16.86 6.32
C SER A 101 16.91 18.03 5.95
N ASN A 102 16.40 19.11 5.34
CA ASN A 102 17.17 20.30 4.96
C ASN A 102 17.19 21.41 6.03
N ARG A 103 16.72 21.14 7.25
CA ARG A 103 16.69 22.09 8.39
C ARG A 103 17.86 21.94 9.38
N LEU A 104 18.93 21.25 8.96
CA LEU A 104 20.22 21.17 9.67
C LEU A 104 21.30 21.88 8.84
#